data_AF-A0A8R7QQL5-F1
#
_entry.id   AF-A0A8R7QQL5-F1
#
_cell.length_a   1.000
_cell.length_b   1.000
_cell.length_c   1.000
_cell.angle_alpha   90.00
_cell.angle_beta   90.00
_cell.angle_gamma   90.00
#
_symmetry.space_group_name_H-M   'P 1'
#
loop_
_entity.id
_entity.type
_entity.pdbx_description
1 polymer ?
#
loop_
_entity_poly.entity_id
_entity_poly.type
_entity_poly.pdbx_seq_one_letter_code
_entity_poly.pdbx_strand_id
1 'polypeptide(L)'
;MEEEEHRGVVLVCSVCGFLFAVLGPLSFWILWAVNWRPWRLYSWIYARKWPAYVQGPQLSTLCSFLTLFAWLVVISPIAVLLVWGSILIALMERNITGLAVIMVGVALLLSFYSIMLWWRTQWQSSKAVAYLLLLAVGLLCAYEFCAVYVTAGASATEINSPSGFFFGLSAISLAINMLFICKILFNGSGFDVDEYVRRSYKFAYSDCVEVAPVSCSPDPPDPSELYMTKSSRVLHLGLLYLCSLVVLVVYSILYGVTSKEARWLGALTSVAVVILDWNLGLCSFRFELLKSRTLALFVAGTSRVFLICFGVHYWFVFIFVLL
;
A
#
# COMPACT_ATOMS: atom_id res chain seq x y z
N MET A 1 27.17 -23.96 22.99
CA MET A 1 27.07 -23.19 21.73
C MET A 1 25.61 -22.91 21.42
N GLU A 2 24.74 -23.93 21.29
CA GLU A 2 23.29 -23.76 21.06
C GLU A 2 22.56 -22.96 22.16
N GLU A 3 22.90 -23.16 23.44
CA GLU A 3 22.27 -22.39 24.55
C GLU A 3 22.61 -20.90 24.56
N GLU A 4 23.81 -20.52 24.10
CA GLU A 4 24.24 -19.11 24.02
C GLU A 4 23.58 -18.41 22.82
N GLU A 5 23.49 -19.10 21.68
CA GLU A 5 22.76 -18.63 20.50
C GLU A 5 21.28 -18.41 20.82
N HIS A 6 20.64 -19.36 21.51
CA HIS A 6 19.25 -19.24 21.88
C HIS A 6 18.99 -18.08 22.86
N ARG A 7 19.87 -17.88 23.85
CA ARG A 7 19.81 -16.70 24.74
C ARG A 7 20.00 -15.39 23.97
N GLY A 8 20.92 -15.36 23.00
CA GLY A 8 21.15 -14.19 22.15
C GLY A 8 19.91 -13.80 21.34
N VAL A 9 19.26 -14.78 20.70
CA VAL A 9 18.02 -14.56 19.94
C VAL A 9 16.89 -14.06 20.84
N VAL A 10 16.69 -14.66 22.02
CA VAL A 10 15.65 -14.24 22.98
C VAL A 10 15.91 -12.81 23.46
N LEU A 11 17.17 -12.48 23.78
CA LEU A 11 17.55 -11.13 24.21
C LEU A 11 17.24 -10.11 23.11
N VAL A 12 17.67 -10.35 21.87
CA VAL A 12 17.40 -9.45 20.73
C VAL A 12 15.92 -9.29 20.49
N CYS A 13 15.15 -10.38 20.47
CA CYS A 13 13.69 -10.32 20.32
C CYS A 13 13.02 -9.53 21.45
N SER A 14 13.50 -9.67 22.69
CA SER A 14 12.96 -8.91 23.83
C SER A 14 13.26 -7.41 23.72
N VAL A 15 14.50 -7.04 23.35
CA VAL A 15 14.93 -5.64 23.26
C VAL A 15 14.29 -4.96 22.05
N CYS A 16 14.39 -5.57 20.86
CA CYS A 16 13.79 -5.02 19.65
C CYS A 16 12.26 -5.00 19.73
N GLY A 17 11.65 -6.03 20.32
CA GLY A 17 10.21 -6.08 20.59
C GLY A 17 9.76 -4.97 21.53
N PHE A 18 10.50 -4.72 22.61
CA PHE A 18 10.23 -3.61 23.54
C PHE A 18 10.38 -2.25 22.85
N LEU A 19 11.46 -2.04 22.09
CA LEU A 19 11.67 -0.82 21.32
C LEU A 19 10.53 -0.56 20.34
N PHE A 20 10.09 -1.59 19.60
CA PHE A 20 8.96 -1.48 18.69
C PHE A 20 7.66 -1.18 19.44
N ALA A 21 7.43 -1.80 20.59
CA ALA A 21 6.23 -1.59 21.41
C ALA A 21 6.16 -0.18 22.01
N VAL A 22 7.28 0.50 22.22
CA VAL A 22 7.33 1.90 22.69
C VAL A 22 7.25 2.88 21.50
N LEU A 23 8.06 2.65 20.47
CA LEU A 23 8.18 3.56 19.33
C LEU A 23 6.98 3.51 18.39
N GLY A 24 6.32 2.35 18.25
CA GLY A 24 5.12 2.18 17.42
C GLY A 24 3.92 3.03 17.89
N PRO A 25 3.54 3.01 19.17
CA PRO A 25 2.49 3.89 19.69
C PRO A 25 2.87 5.38 19.61
N LEU A 26 4.15 5.72 19.80
CA LEU A 26 4.63 7.10 19.67
C LEU A 26 4.50 7.61 18.23
N SER A 27 4.91 6.81 17.24
CA SER A 27 4.73 7.15 15.81
C SER A 27 3.25 7.29 15.48
N PHE A 28 2.41 6.38 15.97
CA PHE A 28 0.97 6.41 15.80
C PHE A 28 0.36 7.69 16.39
N TRP A 29 0.75 8.08 17.60
CA TRP A 29 0.23 9.27 18.27
C TRP A 29 0.59 10.55 17.51
N ILE A 30 1.81 10.67 17.01
CA ILE A 30 2.23 11.81 16.18
C ILE A 30 1.45 11.84 14.86
N LEU A 31 1.33 10.70 14.16
CA LEU A 31 0.56 10.62 12.92
C LEU A 31 -0.92 10.96 13.17
N TRP A 32 -1.50 10.47 14.26
CA TRP A 32 -2.86 10.78 14.67
C TRP A 32 -3.05 12.28 14.91
N ALA A 33 -2.13 12.92 15.64
CA ALA A 33 -2.16 14.35 15.93
C ALA A 33 -2.13 15.23 14.68
N VAL A 34 -1.48 14.76 13.61
CA VAL A 34 -1.39 15.46 12.31
C VAL A 34 -2.42 14.92 11.30
N ASN A 35 -3.46 14.23 11.77
CA ASN A 35 -4.51 13.67 10.92
C ASN A 35 -3.98 12.76 9.80
N TRP A 36 -2.94 11.99 10.07
CA TRP A 36 -2.29 11.04 9.17
C TRP A 36 -1.62 11.65 7.94
N ARG A 37 -1.50 12.98 7.85
CA ARG A 37 -0.87 13.70 6.74
C ARG A 37 0.54 14.17 7.16
N PRO A 38 1.59 13.35 7.00
CA PRO A 38 2.92 13.66 7.55
C PRO A 38 3.52 14.94 6.97
N TRP A 39 3.19 15.32 5.74
CA TRP A 39 3.59 16.60 5.13
C TRP A 39 3.05 17.85 5.86
N ARG A 40 2.06 17.73 6.76
CA ARG A 40 1.57 18.85 7.59
C ARG A 40 2.31 19.01 8.92
N LEU A 41 3.32 18.18 9.21
CA LEU A 41 4.06 18.20 10.47
C LEU A 41 4.61 19.60 10.78
N TYR A 42 5.25 20.25 9.81
CA TYR A 42 5.80 21.59 9.99
C TYR A 42 4.72 22.62 10.36
N SER A 43 3.63 22.67 9.59
CA SER A 43 2.51 23.59 9.84
C SER A 43 1.82 23.32 11.17
N TRP A 44 1.72 22.04 11.58
CA TRP A 44 1.13 21.65 12.87
C TRP A 44 1.99 22.10 14.05
N ILE A 45 3.32 21.98 13.95
CA ILE A 45 4.27 22.46 14.97
C ILE A 45 4.25 24.00 15.03
N TYR A 46 4.22 24.65 13.87
CA TYR A 46 4.21 26.11 13.76
C TYR A 46 2.93 26.75 14.31
N ALA A 47 1.77 26.12 14.07
CA ALA A 47 0.46 26.63 14.51
C ALA A 47 0.24 26.53 16.04
N ARG A 48 1.18 25.92 16.78
CA ARG A 48 1.10 25.82 18.23
C ARG A 48 1.39 27.19 18.86
N LYS A 49 0.79 27.48 20.02
CA LYS A 49 1.04 28.74 20.73
C LYS A 49 2.47 28.73 21.30
N TRP A 50 3.40 29.38 20.58
CA TRP A 50 4.78 29.56 21.01
C TRP A 50 4.92 30.78 21.94
N PRO A 51 5.74 30.69 22.98
CA PRO A 51 5.97 31.80 23.90
C PRO A 51 6.58 33.02 23.18
N ALA A 52 6.24 34.23 23.64
CA ALA A 52 6.57 35.50 22.97
C ALA A 52 8.09 35.69 22.76
N TYR A 53 8.92 35.13 23.64
CA TYR A 53 10.39 35.23 23.57
C TYR A 53 11.00 34.46 22.38
N VAL A 54 10.23 33.53 21.77
CA VAL A 54 10.69 32.66 20.68
C VAL A 54 10.15 33.15 19.32
N GLN A 55 9.29 34.19 19.30
CA GLN A 55 8.72 34.74 18.07
C GLN A 55 9.79 35.52 17.29
N GLY A 56 10.29 34.94 16.19
CA GLY A 56 11.34 35.53 15.35
C GLY A 56 11.98 34.49 14.41
N PRO A 57 13.13 34.79 13.78
CA PRO A 57 13.83 33.84 12.89
C PRO A 57 14.27 32.54 13.61
N GLN A 58 14.44 32.60 14.93
CA GLN A 58 14.71 31.43 15.79
C GLN A 58 13.52 30.46 15.89
N LEU A 59 12.29 30.92 15.65
CA LEU A 59 11.11 30.04 15.62
C LEU A 59 11.17 29.08 14.44
N SER A 60 11.61 29.55 13.28
CA SER A 60 11.69 28.76 12.05
C SER A 60 12.73 27.64 12.17
N THR A 61 13.89 27.95 12.76
CA THR A 61 14.95 26.95 13.00
C THR A 61 14.51 25.91 14.05
N LEU A 62 13.86 26.35 15.14
CA LEU A 62 13.31 25.46 16.15
C LEU A 62 12.20 24.56 15.60
N CYS A 63 11.26 25.13 14.82
CA CYS A 63 10.19 24.37 14.18
C CYS A 63 10.75 23.34 13.18
N SER A 64 11.79 23.72 12.42
CA SER A 64 12.47 22.81 11.51
C SER A 64 13.13 21.65 12.27
N PHE A 65 13.83 21.94 13.38
CA PHE A 65 14.45 20.92 14.23
C PHE A 65 13.42 19.96 14.83
N LEU A 66 12.32 20.48 15.36
CA LEU A 66 11.23 19.67 15.91
C LEU A 66 10.52 18.85 14.83
N THR A 67 10.42 19.39 13.61
CA THR A 67 9.88 18.65 12.46
C THR A 67 10.77 17.47 12.10
N LEU A 68 12.09 17.65 12.10
CA LEU A 68 13.05 16.55 11.91
C LEU A 68 12.90 15.49 13.00
N PHE A 69 12.82 15.90 14.27
CA PHE A 69 12.62 14.98 15.39
C PHE A 69 11.31 14.19 15.25
N ALA A 70 10.21 14.86 14.88
CA ALA A 70 8.94 14.19 14.66
C ALA A 70 9.01 13.19 13.50
N TRP A 71 9.73 13.51 12.41
CA TRP A 71 9.98 12.57 11.32
C TRP A 71 10.81 11.35 11.76
N LEU A 72 11.83 11.55 12.59
CA LEU A 72 12.61 10.45 13.16
C LEU A 72 11.72 9.50 13.96
N VAL A 73 10.83 10.04 14.81
CA VAL A 73 9.89 9.22 15.58
C VAL A 73 8.90 8.49 14.67
N VAL A 74 8.39 9.15 13.62
CA VAL A 74 7.45 8.52 12.66
C VAL A 74 8.09 7.36 11.89
N ILE A 75 9.35 7.50 11.47
CA ILE A 75 10.09 6.46 10.72
C ILE A 75 10.65 5.38 11.65
N SER A 76 10.81 5.66 12.94
CA SER A 76 11.47 4.76 13.89
C SER A 76 10.96 3.32 13.93
N PRO A 77 9.65 3.00 13.82
CA PRO A 77 9.21 1.60 13.86
C PRO A 77 9.65 0.83 12.62
N ILE A 78 9.78 1.49 11.46
CA ILE A 78 10.35 0.88 10.25
C ILE A 78 11.83 0.57 10.50
N ALA A 79 12.59 1.55 11.04
CA ALA A 79 14.00 1.37 11.34
C ALA A 79 14.24 0.23 12.35
N VAL A 80 13.39 0.10 13.37
CA VAL A 80 13.47 -1.00 14.35
C VAL A 80 13.26 -2.36 13.67
N LEU A 81 12.30 -2.49 12.76
CA LEU A 81 12.08 -3.74 12.01
C LEU A 81 13.28 -4.10 11.12
N LEU A 82 13.89 -3.10 10.47
CA LEU A 82 15.10 -3.31 9.66
C LEU A 82 16.29 -3.79 10.51
N VAL A 83 16.55 -3.09 11.62
CA VAL A 83 17.64 -3.44 12.55
C VAL A 83 17.38 -4.81 13.17
N TRP A 84 16.18 -5.05 13.69
CA TRP A 84 15.81 -6.32 14.30
C TRP A 84 16.01 -7.50 13.33
N GLY A 85 15.48 -7.38 12.12
CA GLY A 85 15.65 -8.44 11.13
C GLY A 85 17.09 -8.62 10.66
N SER A 86 17.88 -7.54 10.54
CA SER A 86 19.31 -7.65 10.21
C SER A 86 20.12 -8.37 11.29
N ILE A 87 19.82 -8.12 12.58
CA ILE A 87 20.47 -8.83 13.69
C ILE A 87 20.05 -10.30 13.70
N LEU A 88 18.76 -10.60 13.42
CA LEU A 88 18.29 -11.98 13.30
C LEU A 88 18.96 -12.73 12.13
N ILE A 89 19.23 -12.08 11.00
CA ILE A 89 20.00 -12.65 9.89
C ILE A 89 21.44 -12.96 10.32
N ALA A 90 22.05 -12.07 11.11
CA ALA A 90 23.42 -12.27 11.58
C ALA A 90 23.53 -13.37 12.66
N LEU A 91 22.47 -13.58 13.45
CA LEU A 91 22.47 -14.54 14.56
C LEU A 91 21.99 -15.94 14.17
N MET A 92 21.10 -16.07 13.20
CA MET A 92 20.51 -17.36 12.84
C MET A 92 21.05 -17.88 11.51
N GLU A 93 21.38 -19.17 11.44
CA GLU A 93 21.84 -19.81 10.20
C GLU A 93 20.78 -19.77 9.08
N ARG A 94 19.49 -19.68 9.42
CA ARG A 94 18.38 -19.53 8.46
C ARG A 94 17.91 -18.07 8.36
N ASN A 95 18.29 -17.44 7.25
CA ASN A 95 17.96 -16.04 6.95
C ASN A 95 16.46 -15.75 6.79
N ILE A 96 15.60 -16.77 6.63
CA ILE A 96 14.17 -16.60 6.29
C ILE A 96 13.43 -15.79 7.37
N THR A 97 13.65 -16.07 8.65
CA THR A 97 12.92 -15.39 9.72
C THR A 97 13.32 -13.92 9.83
N GLY A 98 14.61 -13.60 9.70
CA GLY A 98 15.06 -12.21 9.69
C GLY A 98 14.56 -11.46 8.46
N LEU A 99 14.54 -12.10 7.29
CA LEU A 99 13.92 -11.56 6.07
C LEU A 99 12.39 -11.37 6.23
N ALA A 100 11.71 -12.24 6.99
CA ALA A 100 10.29 -12.09 7.31
C ALA A 100 10.06 -10.83 8.17
N VAL A 101 10.85 -10.64 9.22
CA VAL A 101 10.76 -9.46 10.10
C VAL A 101 10.98 -8.17 9.30
N ILE A 102 11.95 -8.16 8.37
CA ILE A 102 12.21 -7.01 7.48
C ILE A 102 11.04 -6.81 6.51
N MET A 103 10.81 -7.77 5.62
CA MET A 103 9.94 -7.54 4.46
C MET A 103 8.47 -7.64 4.83
N VAL A 104 8.05 -8.70 5.51
CA VAL A 104 6.65 -8.89 5.93
C VAL A 104 6.29 -7.88 7.02
N GLY A 105 7.18 -7.68 8.01
CA GLY A 105 6.96 -6.71 9.08
C GLY A 105 6.78 -5.28 8.55
N VAL A 106 7.69 -4.82 7.68
CA VAL A 106 7.58 -3.48 7.08
C VAL A 106 6.37 -3.38 6.16
N ALA A 107 6.04 -4.43 5.39
CA ALA A 107 4.83 -4.45 4.57
C ALA A 107 3.54 -4.30 5.39
N LEU A 108 3.43 -5.00 6.53
CA LEU A 108 2.29 -4.89 7.42
C LEU A 108 2.17 -3.48 8.02
N LEU A 109 3.30 -2.89 8.45
CA LEU A 109 3.30 -1.52 8.97
C LEU A 109 2.90 -0.48 7.90
N LEU A 110 3.44 -0.60 6.69
CA LEU A 110 3.12 0.28 5.56
C LEU A 110 1.65 0.14 5.11
N SER A 111 1.14 -1.09 5.07
CA SER A 111 -0.26 -1.33 4.72
C SER A 111 -1.20 -0.75 5.77
N PHE A 112 -0.88 -0.90 7.06
CA PHE A 112 -1.63 -0.27 8.15
C PHE A 112 -1.64 1.27 8.03
N TYR A 113 -0.47 1.88 7.83
CA TYR A 113 -0.38 3.33 7.62
C TYR A 113 -1.15 3.80 6.39
N SER A 114 -1.10 3.03 5.31
CA SER A 114 -1.82 3.36 4.09
C SER A 114 -3.34 3.27 4.26
N ILE A 115 -3.84 2.22 4.91
CA ILE A 115 -5.27 2.06 5.22
C ILE A 115 -5.76 3.20 6.12
N MET A 116 -4.99 3.58 7.14
CA MET A 116 -5.35 4.67 8.04
C MET A 116 -5.37 6.03 7.32
N LEU A 117 -4.39 6.30 6.46
CA LEU A 117 -4.39 7.49 5.59
C LEU A 117 -5.61 7.48 4.67
N TRP A 118 -5.92 6.34 4.06
CA TRP A 118 -7.02 6.17 3.12
C TRP A 118 -8.39 6.35 3.78
N TRP A 119 -8.55 5.86 5.01
CA TRP A 119 -9.75 6.07 5.82
C TRP A 119 -9.97 7.57 6.10
N ARG A 120 -8.91 8.31 6.43
CA ARG A 120 -9.01 9.77 6.70
C ARG A 120 -9.25 10.59 5.44
N THR A 121 -8.87 10.11 4.25
CA THR A 121 -9.19 10.76 2.97
C THR A 121 -10.56 10.37 2.42
N GLN A 122 -11.50 9.90 3.25
CA GLN A 122 -12.86 9.51 2.83
C GLN A 122 -12.84 8.46 1.73
N TRP A 123 -11.90 7.52 1.81
CA TRP A 123 -11.68 6.46 0.84
C TRP A 123 -11.31 6.96 -0.56
N GLN A 124 -10.87 8.23 -0.69
CA GLN A 124 -10.31 8.72 -1.95
C GLN A 124 -8.85 8.25 -2.09
N SER A 125 -8.58 7.59 -3.22
CA SER A 125 -7.27 7.01 -3.55
C SER A 125 -6.26 8.10 -3.88
N SER A 126 -5.53 8.58 -2.88
CA SER A 126 -4.39 9.49 -3.10
C SER A 126 -3.18 8.76 -3.69
N LYS A 127 -2.30 9.49 -4.38
CA LYS A 127 -1.04 8.94 -4.91
C LYS A 127 -0.19 8.31 -3.80
N ALA A 128 -0.13 8.93 -2.62
CA ALA A 128 0.63 8.43 -1.48
C ALA A 128 0.12 7.07 -0.99
N VAL A 129 -1.19 6.90 -0.84
CA VAL A 129 -1.81 5.61 -0.44
C VAL A 129 -1.45 4.51 -1.44
N ALA A 130 -1.54 4.82 -2.75
CA ALA A 130 -1.20 3.88 -3.80
C ALA A 130 0.28 3.45 -3.77
N TYR A 131 1.21 4.39 -3.59
CA TYR A 131 2.64 4.06 -3.51
C TYR A 131 2.96 3.24 -2.26
N LEU A 132 2.36 3.55 -1.11
CA LEU A 132 2.57 2.79 0.13
C LEU A 132 2.04 1.35 0.03
N LEU A 133 0.86 1.16 -0.54
CA LEU A 133 0.30 -0.19 -0.74
C LEU A 133 1.08 -0.99 -1.78
N LEU A 134 1.50 -0.34 -2.88
CA LEU A 134 2.32 -1.00 -3.90
C LEU A 134 3.67 -1.41 -3.32
N LEU A 135 4.30 -0.55 -2.50
CA LEU A 135 5.53 -0.89 -1.79
C LEU A 135 5.32 -2.06 -0.82
N ALA A 136 4.23 -2.04 -0.03
CA ALA A 136 3.91 -3.12 0.89
C ALA A 136 3.72 -4.46 0.16
N VAL A 137 2.95 -4.48 -0.92
CA VAL A 137 2.76 -5.70 -1.72
C VAL A 137 4.06 -6.13 -2.38
N GLY A 138 4.88 -5.20 -2.89
CA GLY A 138 6.19 -5.49 -3.45
C GLY A 138 7.16 -6.14 -2.44
N LEU A 139 7.12 -5.71 -1.18
CA LEU A 139 7.90 -6.33 -0.10
C LEU A 139 7.40 -7.75 0.21
N LEU A 140 6.09 -7.99 0.22
CA LEU A 140 5.53 -9.34 0.35
C LEU A 140 5.93 -10.24 -0.83
N CYS A 141 5.92 -9.71 -2.06
CA CYS A 141 6.45 -10.41 -3.24
C CYS A 141 7.90 -10.81 -3.03
N ALA A 142 8.75 -9.85 -2.66
CA ALA A 142 10.17 -10.08 -2.46
C ALA A 142 10.41 -11.14 -1.38
N TYR A 143 9.64 -11.11 -0.29
CA TYR A 143 9.70 -12.14 0.74
C TYR A 143 9.36 -13.53 0.22
N GLU A 144 8.24 -13.70 -0.51
CA GLU A 144 7.86 -15.00 -1.06
C GLU A 144 8.92 -15.53 -2.05
N PHE A 145 9.48 -14.65 -2.90
CA PHE A 145 10.59 -15.03 -3.78
C PHE A 145 11.83 -15.45 -2.98
N CYS A 146 12.20 -14.71 -1.93
CA CYS A 146 13.31 -15.07 -1.06
C CYS A 146 13.05 -16.37 -0.30
N ALA A 147 11.84 -16.56 0.22
CA ALA A 147 11.44 -17.77 0.92
C ALA A 147 11.57 -18.98 -0.02
N VAL A 148 11.01 -18.90 -1.22
CA VAL A 148 11.11 -19.96 -2.24
C VAL A 148 12.55 -20.21 -2.68
N TYR A 149 13.35 -19.16 -2.90
CA TYR A 149 14.74 -19.31 -3.30
C TYR A 149 15.58 -20.00 -2.20
N VAL A 150 15.43 -19.57 -0.95
CA VAL A 150 16.17 -20.14 0.19
C VAL A 150 15.69 -21.56 0.52
N THR A 151 14.39 -21.85 0.40
CA THR A 151 13.87 -23.21 0.64
C THR A 151 14.19 -24.18 -0.51
N ALA A 152 14.16 -23.72 -1.77
CA ALA A 152 14.51 -24.53 -2.92
C ALA A 152 16.03 -24.79 -3.02
N GLY A 153 16.87 -23.83 -2.60
CA GLY A 153 18.32 -23.97 -2.59
C GLY A 153 18.86 -24.95 -1.54
N ALA A 154 18.14 -25.14 -0.42
CA ALA A 154 18.57 -26.03 0.67
C ALA A 154 18.09 -27.49 0.52
N SER A 155 17.10 -27.75 -0.33
CA SER A 155 16.55 -29.11 -0.54
C SER A 155 15.79 -29.16 -1.87
N ALA A 156 16.52 -29.42 -2.95
CA ALA A 156 16.07 -29.21 -4.32
C ALA A 156 14.99 -30.16 -4.87
N THR A 157 14.39 -31.06 -4.09
CA THR A 157 13.44 -32.05 -4.69
C THR A 157 12.19 -32.43 -3.90
N GLU A 158 12.05 -32.18 -2.58
CA GLU A 158 10.95 -32.84 -1.82
C GLU A 158 10.11 -31.95 -0.87
N ILE A 159 10.51 -30.70 -0.55
CA ILE A 159 9.90 -29.96 0.58
C ILE A 159 8.93 -28.84 0.17
N ASN A 160 8.95 -28.38 -1.08
CA ASN A 160 8.00 -27.34 -1.51
C ASN A 160 6.62 -27.96 -1.78
N SER A 161 5.76 -27.94 -0.75
CA SER A 161 4.34 -28.25 -0.92
C SER A 161 3.75 -27.34 -2.01
N PRO A 162 3.29 -27.88 -3.16
CA PRO A 162 2.78 -27.09 -4.28
C PRO A 162 1.59 -26.19 -3.89
N SER A 163 0.90 -26.52 -2.80
CA SER A 163 -0.20 -25.73 -2.24
C SER A 163 0.22 -24.43 -1.56
N GLY A 164 1.39 -24.39 -0.90
CA GLY A 164 1.88 -23.20 -0.20
C GLY A 164 2.35 -22.11 -1.17
N PHE A 165 3.10 -22.51 -2.20
CA PHE A 165 3.50 -21.62 -3.28
C PHE A 165 2.29 -21.07 -4.05
N PHE A 166 1.30 -21.92 -4.32
CA PHE A 166 0.04 -21.49 -4.93
C PHE A 166 -0.65 -20.40 -4.09
N PHE A 167 -0.78 -20.63 -2.79
CA PHE A 167 -1.47 -19.72 -1.88
C PHE A 167 -0.78 -18.34 -1.83
N GLY A 168 0.55 -18.31 -1.66
CA GLY A 168 1.33 -17.06 -1.60
C GLY A 168 1.29 -16.28 -2.92
N LEU A 169 1.59 -16.94 -4.04
CA LEU A 169 1.59 -16.32 -5.38
C LEU A 169 0.20 -15.78 -5.76
N SER A 170 -0.85 -16.54 -5.43
CA SER A 170 -2.24 -16.12 -5.67
C SER A 170 -2.60 -14.90 -4.83
N ALA A 171 -2.33 -14.94 -3.52
CA ALA A 171 -2.64 -13.85 -2.60
C ALA A 171 -1.99 -12.54 -3.05
N ILE A 172 -0.72 -12.59 -3.47
CA ILE A 172 0.01 -11.43 -3.98
C ILE A 172 -0.59 -10.91 -5.28
N SER A 173 -0.77 -11.77 -6.29
CA SER A 173 -1.29 -11.37 -7.59
C SER A 173 -2.66 -10.73 -7.48
N LEU A 174 -3.53 -11.34 -6.67
CA LEU A 174 -4.88 -10.86 -6.38
C LEU A 174 -4.86 -9.53 -5.60
N ALA A 175 -3.91 -9.35 -4.68
CA ALA A 175 -3.72 -8.07 -3.99
C ALA A 175 -3.30 -6.97 -4.96
N ILE A 176 -2.35 -7.23 -5.87
CA ILE A 176 -1.91 -6.26 -6.89
C ILE A 176 -3.08 -5.90 -7.82
N ASN A 177 -3.79 -6.89 -8.36
CA ASN A 177 -5.00 -6.67 -9.17
C ASN A 177 -6.01 -5.80 -8.40
N MET A 178 -6.26 -6.11 -7.12
CA MET A 178 -7.20 -5.35 -6.30
C MET A 178 -6.76 -3.89 -6.08
N LEU A 179 -5.46 -3.57 -6.00
CA LEU A 179 -5.01 -2.18 -5.91
C LEU A 179 -5.39 -1.37 -7.16
N PHE A 180 -5.24 -1.95 -8.36
CA PHE A 180 -5.64 -1.30 -9.60
C PHE A 180 -7.15 -1.12 -9.69
N ILE A 181 -7.93 -2.14 -9.33
CA ILE A 181 -9.39 -2.10 -9.35
C ILE A 181 -9.94 -1.12 -8.32
N CYS A 182 -9.38 -1.09 -7.10
CA CYS A 182 -9.67 -0.07 -6.09
C CYS A 182 -9.44 1.33 -6.64
N LYS A 183 -8.29 1.55 -7.30
CA LYS A 183 -7.98 2.86 -7.87
C LYS A 183 -8.97 3.25 -8.97
N ILE A 184 -9.50 2.32 -9.75
CA ILE A 184 -10.55 2.60 -10.74
C ILE A 184 -11.88 2.92 -10.04
N LEU A 185 -12.28 2.09 -9.07
CA LEU A 185 -13.57 2.18 -8.37
C LEU A 185 -13.68 3.46 -7.50
N PHE A 186 -12.62 3.80 -6.77
CA PHE A 186 -12.63 4.94 -5.84
C PHE A 186 -12.20 6.26 -6.47
N ASN A 187 -11.71 6.23 -7.71
CA ASN A 187 -11.42 7.43 -8.50
C ASN A 187 -12.56 7.75 -9.50
N GLY A 188 -13.59 6.90 -9.58
CA GLY A 188 -14.78 7.11 -10.38
C GLY A 188 -15.78 8.05 -9.71
N SER A 189 -16.19 9.11 -10.43
CA SER A 189 -17.24 10.12 -10.11
C SER A 189 -16.89 11.32 -9.21
N GLY A 190 -15.65 11.48 -8.75
CA GLY A 190 -15.25 12.67 -7.98
C GLY A 190 -14.65 13.77 -8.86
N PHE A 191 -15.21 14.97 -8.83
CA PHE A 191 -14.45 16.20 -9.12
C PHE A 191 -13.20 16.19 -8.24
N ASP A 192 -12.01 16.26 -8.83
CA ASP A 192 -10.74 16.28 -8.09
C ASP A 192 -10.57 17.66 -7.45
N VAL A 193 -11.31 17.86 -6.35
CA VAL A 193 -11.31 19.08 -5.55
C VAL A 193 -9.89 19.42 -5.13
N ASP A 194 -9.05 18.42 -4.84
CA ASP A 194 -7.67 18.64 -4.41
C ASP A 194 -6.81 19.22 -5.54
N GLU A 195 -6.93 18.73 -6.77
CA GLU A 195 -6.24 19.32 -7.92
C GLU A 195 -6.77 20.72 -8.28
N TYR A 196 -8.09 20.93 -8.18
CA TYR A 196 -8.69 22.25 -8.34
C TYR A 196 -8.18 23.22 -7.26
N VAL A 197 -8.29 22.87 -5.98
CA VAL A 197 -7.82 23.68 -4.84
C VAL A 197 -6.31 23.92 -4.93
N ARG A 198 -5.52 22.94 -5.37
CA ARG A 198 -4.08 23.12 -5.58
C ARG A 198 -3.78 24.13 -6.68
N ARG A 199 -4.50 24.09 -7.80
CA ARG A 199 -4.37 25.09 -8.88
C ARG A 199 -4.86 26.46 -8.42
N SER A 200 -5.99 26.54 -7.74
CA SER A 200 -6.53 27.76 -7.16
C SER A 200 -5.59 28.37 -6.11
N TYR A 201 -4.96 27.55 -5.27
CA TYR A 201 -3.98 27.99 -4.27
C TYR A 201 -2.71 28.50 -4.95
N LYS A 202 -2.23 27.81 -5.99
CA LYS A 202 -1.06 28.24 -6.77
C LYS A 202 -1.34 29.57 -7.50
N PHE A 203 -2.56 29.77 -7.99
CA PHE A 203 -3.04 31.02 -8.57
C PHE A 203 -3.14 32.14 -7.52
N ALA A 204 -3.77 31.89 -6.36
CA ALA A 204 -3.88 32.89 -5.30
C ALA A 204 -2.51 33.34 -4.74
N TYR A 205 -1.52 32.45 -4.74
CA TYR A 205 -0.16 32.76 -4.28
C TYR A 205 0.74 33.31 -5.39
N SER A 206 0.43 33.12 -6.67
CA SER A 206 1.19 33.76 -7.77
C SER A 206 1.01 35.28 -7.78
N ASP A 207 -0.14 35.78 -7.30
CA ASP A 207 -0.39 37.21 -7.15
C ASP A 207 0.37 37.84 -5.97
N CYS A 208 0.83 37.03 -5.02
CA CYS A 208 1.51 37.50 -3.80
C CYS A 208 3.05 37.56 -3.93
N VAL A 209 3.62 37.04 -5.03
CA VAL A 209 5.06 37.09 -5.27
C VAL A 209 5.29 38.09 -6.42
N GLU A 210 5.59 39.34 -6.06
CA GLU A 210 6.10 40.36 -6.99
C GLU A 210 7.46 39.90 -7.56
N VAL A 211 7.43 39.05 -8.58
CA VAL A 211 8.59 38.83 -9.46
C VAL A 211 8.36 39.68 -10.70
N ALA A 212 9.38 40.44 -11.06
CA ALA A 212 9.51 41.30 -12.24
C ALA A 212 8.79 40.79 -13.50
N PRO A 213 8.38 41.70 -14.43
CA PRO A 213 7.28 41.47 -15.36
C PRO A 213 7.61 40.37 -16.37
N VAL A 214 7.24 39.14 -16.05
CA VAL A 214 7.13 38.06 -17.03
C VAL A 214 5.66 38.01 -17.45
N SER A 215 5.47 38.28 -18.74
CA SER A 215 4.25 38.68 -19.42
C SER A 215 3.23 37.55 -19.63
N CYS A 216 2.85 36.80 -18.59
CA CYS A 216 1.61 36.02 -18.57
C CYS A 216 1.15 35.89 -17.11
N SER A 217 0.15 36.66 -16.70
CA SER A 217 -0.66 36.31 -15.52
C SER A 217 -1.23 34.91 -15.75
N PRO A 218 -1.11 33.96 -14.81
CA PRO A 218 -1.75 32.66 -14.99
C PRO A 218 -3.26 32.87 -15.11
N ASP A 219 -3.91 32.30 -16.13
CA ASP A 219 -5.36 32.43 -16.28
C ASP A 219 -6.11 31.72 -15.13
N PRO A 220 -7.29 32.22 -14.73
CA PRO A 220 -8.11 31.57 -13.72
C PRO A 220 -8.45 30.14 -14.16
N PRO A 221 -8.41 29.13 -13.26
CA PRO A 221 -8.66 27.75 -13.62
C PRO A 221 -10.09 27.57 -14.13
N ASP A 222 -10.23 27.49 -15.45
CA ASP A 222 -11.52 27.42 -16.13
C ASP A 222 -12.11 26.00 -16.06
N PRO A 223 -13.39 25.81 -15.70
CA PRO A 223 -14.03 24.49 -15.63
C PRO A 223 -14.10 23.76 -16.98
N SER A 224 -13.89 24.46 -18.10
CA SER A 224 -13.95 23.89 -19.45
C SER A 224 -12.69 23.08 -19.83
N GLU A 225 -11.49 23.46 -19.36
CA GLU A 225 -10.24 22.70 -19.56
C GLU A 225 -10.25 21.33 -18.83
N LEU A 226 -11.14 21.16 -17.85
CA LEU A 226 -11.37 19.87 -17.19
C LEU A 226 -12.05 18.83 -18.10
N TYR A 227 -12.68 19.25 -19.21
CA TYR A 227 -13.26 18.33 -20.20
C TYR A 227 -12.19 17.69 -21.10
N MET A 228 -11.12 18.40 -21.49
CA MET A 228 -9.96 17.76 -22.15
C MET A 228 -9.26 16.74 -21.24
N THR A 229 -9.27 16.98 -19.93
CA THR A 229 -8.79 16.04 -18.90
C THR A 229 -9.68 14.78 -18.79
N LYS A 230 -10.87 14.74 -19.41
CA LYS A 230 -11.72 13.54 -19.45
C LYS A 230 -11.11 12.45 -20.34
N SER A 231 -10.47 12.82 -21.46
CA SER A 231 -9.81 11.87 -22.39
C SER A 231 -8.58 11.21 -21.75
N SER A 232 -7.70 12.01 -21.13
CA SER A 232 -6.53 11.48 -20.42
C SER A 232 -6.92 10.62 -19.21
N ARG A 233 -8.03 10.93 -18.54
CA ARG A 233 -8.59 10.09 -17.47
C ARG A 233 -9.10 8.75 -17.99
N VAL A 234 -9.86 8.72 -19.08
CA VAL A 234 -10.33 7.45 -19.68
C VAL A 234 -9.13 6.60 -20.12
N LEU A 235 -8.10 7.21 -20.72
CA LEU A 235 -6.87 6.52 -21.07
C LEU A 235 -6.13 5.99 -19.85
N HIS A 236 -6.01 6.79 -18.78
CA HIS A 236 -5.37 6.36 -17.54
C HIS A 236 -6.16 5.24 -16.84
N LEU A 237 -7.50 5.30 -16.81
CA LEU A 237 -8.34 4.22 -16.27
C LEU A 237 -8.20 2.95 -17.12
N GLY A 238 -8.21 3.08 -18.44
CA GLY A 238 -7.97 1.96 -19.36
C GLY A 238 -6.59 1.35 -19.18
N LEU A 239 -5.55 2.16 -18.97
CA LEU A 239 -4.19 1.70 -18.70
C LEU A 239 -4.09 0.98 -17.35
N LEU A 240 -4.74 1.48 -16.29
CA LEU A 240 -4.79 0.77 -15.00
C LEU A 240 -5.49 -0.60 -15.12
N TYR A 241 -6.57 -0.68 -15.90
CA TYR A 241 -7.25 -1.95 -16.14
C TYR A 241 -6.38 -2.91 -16.96
N LEU A 242 -5.68 -2.41 -17.97
CA LEU A 242 -4.73 -3.19 -18.76
C LEU A 242 -3.57 -3.70 -17.88
N CYS A 243 -3.01 -2.87 -17.00
CA CYS A 243 -2.03 -3.31 -16.00
C CYS A 243 -2.58 -4.42 -15.10
N SER A 244 -3.84 -4.30 -14.66
CA SER A 244 -4.53 -5.32 -13.87
C SER A 244 -4.63 -6.66 -14.60
N LEU A 245 -5.01 -6.63 -15.89
CA LEU A 245 -5.06 -7.84 -16.73
C LEU A 245 -3.68 -8.45 -16.95
N VAL A 246 -2.64 -7.63 -17.16
CA VAL A 246 -1.27 -8.11 -17.31
C VAL A 246 -0.82 -8.86 -16.06
N VAL A 247 -1.15 -8.36 -14.86
CA VAL A 247 -0.83 -9.05 -13.58
C VAL A 247 -1.49 -10.43 -13.52
N LEU A 248 -2.76 -10.54 -13.91
CA LEU A 248 -3.50 -11.80 -13.96
C LEU A 248 -2.92 -12.79 -15.00
N VAL A 249 -2.49 -12.29 -16.16
CA VAL A 249 -1.82 -13.09 -17.19
C VAL A 249 -0.47 -13.61 -16.69
N VAL A 250 0.35 -12.73 -16.11
CA VAL A 250 1.66 -13.09 -15.54
C VAL A 250 1.50 -14.14 -14.45
N TYR A 251 0.52 -13.98 -13.57
CA TYR A 251 0.16 -14.99 -12.56
C TYR A 251 -0.24 -16.34 -13.18
N SER A 252 -1.07 -16.34 -14.22
CA SER A 252 -1.49 -17.56 -14.90
C SER A 252 -0.31 -18.31 -15.52
N ILE A 253 0.64 -17.57 -16.12
CA ILE A 253 1.86 -18.12 -16.71
C ILE A 253 2.79 -18.67 -15.63
N LEU A 254 3.09 -17.88 -14.59
CA LEU A 254 3.93 -18.29 -13.45
C LEU A 254 3.40 -19.57 -12.79
N TYR A 255 2.08 -19.63 -12.58
CA TYR A 255 1.45 -20.80 -12.00
C TYR A 255 1.44 -22.01 -12.94
N GLY A 256 1.18 -21.81 -14.23
CA GLY A 256 1.20 -22.87 -15.24
C GLY A 256 2.59 -23.47 -15.47
N VAL A 257 3.65 -22.68 -15.33
CA VAL A 257 5.04 -23.15 -15.41
C VAL A 257 5.46 -23.91 -14.14
N THR A 258 4.93 -23.53 -12.98
CA THR A 258 5.38 -24.09 -11.69
C THR A 258 4.59 -25.32 -11.25
N SER A 259 3.31 -25.45 -11.62
CA SER A 259 2.46 -26.57 -11.19
C SER A 259 2.50 -27.76 -12.17
N LYS A 260 2.83 -28.97 -11.67
CA LYS A 260 2.86 -30.19 -12.49
C LYS A 260 1.48 -30.85 -12.64
N GLU A 261 0.63 -30.78 -11.61
CA GLU A 261 -0.66 -31.50 -11.56
C GLU A 261 -1.87 -30.65 -11.98
N ALA A 262 -1.88 -29.35 -11.70
CA ALA A 262 -3.06 -28.50 -11.86
C ALA A 262 -2.81 -27.24 -12.70
N ARG A 263 -2.12 -27.37 -13.84
CA ARG A 263 -1.67 -26.27 -14.71
C ARG A 263 -2.75 -25.22 -15.06
N TRP A 264 -4.02 -25.62 -15.10
CA TRP A 264 -5.14 -24.77 -15.48
C TRP A 264 -5.73 -23.94 -14.34
N LEU A 265 -5.40 -24.24 -13.07
CA LEU A 265 -6.00 -23.59 -11.88
C LEU A 265 -5.69 -22.07 -11.83
N GLY A 266 -4.50 -21.67 -12.28
CA GLY A 266 -4.12 -20.26 -12.37
C GLY A 266 -4.94 -19.50 -13.42
N ALA A 267 -5.12 -20.09 -14.60
CA ALA A 267 -5.97 -19.50 -15.65
C ALA A 267 -7.44 -19.40 -15.20
N LEU A 268 -7.95 -20.47 -14.60
CA LEU A 268 -9.24 -20.57 -13.92
C LEU A 268 -9.52 -19.40 -12.96
N THR A 269 -8.62 -19.21 -12.00
CA THR A 269 -8.73 -18.18 -10.98
C THR A 269 -8.61 -16.80 -11.60
N SER A 270 -7.76 -16.62 -12.61
CA SER A 270 -7.66 -15.34 -13.33
C SER A 270 -8.96 -14.96 -14.05
N VAL A 271 -9.61 -15.90 -14.74
CA VAL A 271 -10.88 -15.67 -15.44
C VAL A 271 -11.99 -15.36 -14.43
N ALA A 272 -12.06 -16.09 -13.32
CA ALA A 272 -13.05 -15.84 -12.28
C ALA A 272 -12.90 -14.43 -11.68
N VAL A 273 -11.66 -13.95 -11.50
CA VAL A 273 -11.38 -12.60 -10.99
C VAL A 273 -11.76 -11.53 -12.00
N VAL A 274 -11.50 -11.75 -13.29
CA VAL A 274 -11.91 -10.82 -14.35
C VAL A 274 -13.44 -10.68 -14.40
N ILE A 275 -14.17 -11.79 -14.31
CA ILE A 275 -15.65 -11.78 -14.24
C ILE A 275 -16.13 -11.05 -12.98
N LEU A 276 -15.53 -11.35 -11.82
CA LEU A 276 -15.81 -10.68 -10.56
C LEU A 276 -15.57 -9.17 -10.64
N ASP A 277 -14.46 -8.73 -11.24
CA ASP A 277 -14.11 -7.32 -11.43
C ASP A 277 -15.12 -6.61 -12.34
N TRP A 278 -15.58 -7.28 -13.41
CA TRP A 278 -16.66 -6.77 -14.26
C TRP A 278 -17.97 -6.63 -13.50
N ASN A 279 -18.37 -7.65 -12.73
CA ASN A 279 -19.59 -7.64 -11.93
C ASN A 279 -19.56 -6.54 -10.86
N LEU A 280 -18.44 -6.38 -10.15
CA LEU A 280 -18.24 -5.29 -9.19
C LEU A 280 -18.32 -3.91 -9.84
N GLY A 281 -17.73 -3.77 -11.03
CA GLY A 281 -17.84 -2.56 -11.85
C GLY A 281 -19.28 -2.26 -12.26
N LEU A 282 -20.02 -3.25 -12.75
CA LEU A 282 -21.43 -3.12 -13.14
C LEU A 282 -22.32 -2.76 -11.94
N CYS A 283 -22.15 -3.44 -10.80
CA CYS A 283 -22.91 -3.16 -9.57
C CYS A 283 -22.64 -1.76 -9.01
N SER A 284 -21.42 -1.25 -9.17
CA SER A 284 -21.01 0.04 -8.63
C SER A 284 -21.34 1.22 -9.54
N PHE A 285 -21.18 1.08 -10.87
CA PHE A 285 -21.41 2.18 -11.81
C PHE A 285 -22.85 2.24 -12.36
N ARG A 286 -23.55 1.10 -12.49
CA ARG A 286 -24.85 1.03 -13.19
C ARG A 286 -26.05 0.88 -12.25
N PHE A 287 -25.91 0.14 -11.17
CA PHE A 287 -27.05 -0.21 -10.30
C PHE A 287 -27.08 0.55 -8.97
N GLU A 288 -26.03 1.30 -8.63
CA GLU A 288 -25.86 2.00 -7.33
C GLU A 288 -26.14 1.12 -6.09
N LEU A 289 -26.17 -0.21 -6.24
CA LEU A 289 -26.50 -1.18 -5.20
C LEU A 289 -25.49 -1.11 -4.05
N LEU A 290 -24.23 -0.78 -4.37
CA LEU A 290 -23.16 -0.57 -3.41
C LEU A 290 -23.04 0.93 -3.07
N LYS A 291 -24.03 1.44 -2.33
CA LYS A 291 -24.05 2.84 -1.87
C LYS A 291 -22.82 3.19 -0.99
N SER A 292 -22.21 2.20 -0.34
CA SER A 292 -21.01 2.38 0.48
C SER A 292 -19.75 1.79 -0.16
N ARG A 293 -18.76 2.67 -0.32
CA ARG A 293 -17.40 2.37 -0.81
C ARG A 293 -16.71 1.24 -0.04
N THR A 294 -16.95 1.17 1.27
CA THR A 294 -16.41 0.15 2.18
C THR A 294 -16.99 -1.23 1.92
N LEU A 295 -18.28 -1.31 1.60
CA LEU A 295 -18.95 -2.59 1.35
C LEU A 295 -18.51 -3.17 0.01
N ALA A 296 -18.30 -2.33 -1.00
CA ALA A 296 -17.70 -2.76 -2.26
C ALA A 296 -16.29 -3.35 -2.07
N LEU A 297 -15.44 -2.70 -1.27
CA LEU A 297 -14.10 -3.20 -0.94
C LEU A 297 -14.16 -4.50 -0.14
N PHE A 298 -15.08 -4.59 0.83
CA PHE A 298 -15.26 -5.78 1.66
C PHE A 298 -15.73 -6.98 0.83
N VAL A 299 -16.74 -6.80 -0.02
CA VAL A 299 -17.24 -7.85 -0.93
C VAL A 299 -16.14 -8.29 -1.90
N ALA A 300 -15.42 -7.33 -2.49
CA ALA A 300 -14.33 -7.61 -3.42
C ALA A 300 -13.11 -8.27 -2.77
N GLY A 301 -12.84 -7.99 -1.50
CA GLY A 301 -11.77 -8.61 -0.73
C GLY A 301 -12.14 -10.02 -0.27
N THR A 302 -13.31 -10.17 0.34
CA THR A 302 -13.80 -11.48 0.82
C THR A 302 -13.95 -12.48 -0.31
N SER A 303 -14.52 -12.09 -1.46
CA SER A 303 -14.66 -12.97 -2.62
C SER A 303 -13.31 -13.48 -3.16
N ARG A 304 -12.27 -12.62 -3.17
CA ARG A 304 -10.91 -13.02 -3.53
C ARG A 304 -10.28 -13.97 -2.52
N VAL A 305 -10.49 -13.75 -1.22
CA VAL A 305 -10.03 -14.68 -0.17
C VAL A 305 -10.71 -16.04 -0.32
N PHE A 306 -12.03 -16.07 -0.54
CA PHE A 306 -12.77 -17.30 -0.81
C PHE A 306 -12.26 -18.02 -2.06
N LEU A 307 -11.95 -17.29 -3.14
CA LEU A 307 -11.35 -17.85 -4.36
C LEU A 307 -9.99 -18.50 -4.11
N ILE A 308 -9.14 -17.90 -3.27
CA ILE A 308 -7.83 -18.47 -2.94
C ILE A 308 -7.99 -19.71 -2.04
N CYS A 309 -8.82 -19.60 -0.98
CA CYS A 309 -8.99 -20.65 0.02
C CYS A 309 -9.71 -21.89 -0.51
N PHE A 310 -10.73 -21.72 -1.37
CA PHE A 310 -11.59 -22.81 -1.85
C PHE A 310 -11.42 -23.12 -3.35
N GLY A 311 -10.59 -22.36 -4.06
CA GLY A 311 -10.40 -22.50 -5.51
C GLY A 311 -9.91 -23.87 -5.97
N VAL A 312 -9.31 -24.66 -5.09
CA VAL A 312 -8.87 -26.04 -5.36
C VAL A 312 -10.03 -27.04 -5.37
N HIS A 313 -11.06 -26.84 -4.55
CA HIS A 313 -12.12 -27.85 -4.31
C HIS A 313 -13.52 -27.46 -4.83
N TYR A 314 -13.85 -26.17 -4.94
CA TYR A 314 -15.22 -25.71 -5.21
C TYR A 314 -15.35 -24.73 -6.39
N TRP A 315 -14.44 -24.81 -7.38
CA TRP A 315 -14.41 -23.83 -8.47
C TRP A 315 -15.72 -23.75 -9.28
N PHE A 316 -16.43 -24.86 -9.46
CA PHE A 316 -17.73 -24.92 -10.16
C PHE A 316 -18.85 -24.16 -9.44
N VAL A 317 -18.91 -24.23 -8.11
CA VAL A 317 -19.95 -23.55 -7.32
C VAL A 317 -19.80 -22.04 -7.43
N PHE A 318 -18.55 -21.56 -7.52
CA PHE A 318 -18.27 -20.13 -7.57
C PHE A 318 -18.61 -19.49 -8.92
N ILE A 319 -18.38 -20.20 -10.03
CA ILE A 319 -18.84 -19.75 -11.36
C ILE A 319 -20.36 -19.59 -11.38
N PHE A 320 -21.09 -20.51 -10.74
CA PHE A 320 -22.56 -20.49 -10.71
C PHE A 320 -23.14 -19.38 -9.82
N VAL A 321 -22.37 -18.88 -8.84
CA VAL A 321 -22.76 -17.76 -7.96
C VAL A 321 -22.39 -16.40 -8.58
N LEU A 322 -21.43 -16.38 -9.51
CA LEU A 322 -20.97 -15.16 -10.21
C LEU A 322 -21.71 -14.85 -11.51
N LEU A 323 -22.40 -15.83 -12.08
CA LEU A 323 -23.13 -15.73 -13.36
C LEU A 323 -24.61 -15.42 -13.09
#